data_AF-A0A1B6CGH6-F1
#
_entry.id   AF-A0A1B6CGH6-F1
#
_cell.length_a   1.000
_cell.length_b   1.000
_cell.length_c   1.000
_cell.angle_alpha   90.00
_cell.angle_beta   90.00
_cell.angle_gamma   90.00
#
_symmetry.space_group_name_H-M   'P 1'
#
loop_
_entity.id
_entity.type
_entity.pdbx_description
1 polymer ?
#
loop_
_entity_poly.entity_id
_entity_poly.type
_entity_poly.pdbx_seq_one_letter_code
_entity_poly.pdbx_strand_id
1 'polypeptide(L)'
;QLENVHYEHKLFRYILKLIPNVTSTKNMKVTNDVLVTLKTLIEEYQDRDEPVSDYLESRLPQLTHLKETDLLDVVELFFGINRYELFLCKVVNAISKEWGNKDKVHMLVLNYLIIFILNEDSVENIKNVIVASGPIKSKQLVRFYKRTDIHKTLLHCACTYFDYKHGTNILKTCLASPAMEDLLEGVTKSLKVKKKGWTPTLPQTPLVLKHLKKPPDPPCNSEEEIVSKSIIFPSTTSIPRKISERIDHGKCKNRIVAEKILHKMQHKSPTFQTHKRTSTPTYRALQSPRQHKTPTFQTNKRTSTPTYRTLQSPRHMHFDSKVSIKVNAATLLREAAGIIKKEENEIKKIKDLEAGGANYTKYENLVKEIRLEEEKLFEEEIERKHLEGLLSREEAILAKQRLKLQNKMKRQKFEEEKQLLRDHMEMFKCEEEEKIKETMNVVHGIRQRIKNNRNALQHEKNKNAQKVTAKSKQLLEEAIKNRKRELEEKLIIMEELRILNSLRGLGKTDFDPSEVKNLGLMCEMSLAELKERLVILKIDLKEDLTKRQIDIKEKRSKKQRFLEDTKHFLDYYKENRKEHIKTEKGIKIKNIIVENDKLTSLRVKLENIKNKNKQIRSIMKLQ
;
A
#
# COMPACT_ATOMS: atom_id res chain seq x y z
N GLN A 1 34.75 -12.51 21.80
CA GLN A 1 34.25 -13.85 22.19
C GLN A 1 35.04 -14.39 23.38
N LEU A 2 36.35 -14.67 23.28
CA LEU A 2 37.14 -15.16 24.43
C LEU A 2 37.16 -14.16 25.62
N GLU A 3 37.23 -12.86 25.36
CA GLU A 3 37.25 -11.84 26.42
C GLU A 3 35.94 -11.82 27.24
N ASN A 4 34.77 -11.90 26.59
CA ASN A 4 33.46 -11.93 27.26
C ASN A 4 33.38 -13.02 28.34
N VAL A 5 33.95 -14.20 28.08
CA VAL A 5 33.95 -15.35 29.01
C VAL A 5 34.71 -15.02 30.30
N HIS A 6 35.72 -14.14 30.25
CA HIS A 6 36.50 -13.76 31.44
C HIS A 6 35.76 -12.75 32.33
N TYR A 7 35.00 -11.83 31.73
CA TYR A 7 34.18 -10.84 32.46
C TYR A 7 32.91 -11.44 33.06
N GLU A 8 32.18 -12.29 32.31
CA GLU A 8 31.04 -13.05 32.83
C GLU A 8 31.45 -13.78 34.13
N HIS A 9 32.61 -14.44 34.14
CA HIS A 9 33.10 -15.24 35.26
C HIS A 9 33.40 -14.46 36.56
N LYS A 10 33.58 -13.14 36.48
CA LYS A 10 33.90 -12.26 37.62
C LYS A 10 32.63 -11.76 38.29
N LEU A 11 31.66 -11.28 37.50
CA LEU A 11 30.37 -10.79 38.00
C LEU A 11 29.45 -11.95 38.43
N PHE A 12 29.49 -13.10 37.75
CA PHE A 12 28.80 -14.32 38.19
C PHE A 12 29.32 -14.82 39.57
N ARG A 13 30.61 -14.60 39.89
CA ARG A 13 31.18 -14.85 41.22
C ARG A 13 30.73 -13.84 42.29
N TYR A 14 30.33 -12.63 41.88
CA TYR A 14 29.76 -11.63 42.78
C TYR A 14 28.29 -11.95 43.10
N ILE A 15 27.50 -12.31 42.08
CA ILE A 15 26.11 -12.79 42.22
C ILE A 15 26.04 -14.06 43.08
N LEU A 16 26.88 -15.07 42.80
CA LEU A 16 26.94 -16.31 43.62
C LEU A 16 27.45 -16.09 45.05
N LYS A 17 28.06 -14.93 45.36
CA LYS A 17 28.38 -14.51 46.74
C LYS A 17 27.21 -13.85 47.46
N LEU A 18 26.25 -13.29 46.72
CA LEU A 18 25.08 -12.61 47.27
C LEU A 18 23.87 -13.55 47.41
N ILE A 19 23.71 -14.52 46.49
CA ILE A 19 22.54 -15.42 46.46
C ILE A 19 23.02 -16.89 46.42
N PRO A 20 22.92 -17.65 47.54
CA PRO A 20 23.42 -19.03 47.60
C PRO A 20 22.52 -20.08 46.93
N ASN A 21 21.25 -19.75 46.64
CA ASN A 21 20.22 -20.69 46.18
C ASN A 21 19.67 -20.31 44.79
N VAL A 22 20.45 -20.52 43.72
CA VAL A 22 20.01 -20.27 42.33
C VAL A 22 19.67 -21.59 41.63
N THR A 23 18.38 -21.86 41.43
CA THR A 23 17.89 -23.04 40.68
C THR A 23 17.29 -22.66 39.33
N SER A 24 18.03 -22.95 38.24
CA SER A 24 17.55 -23.14 36.86
C SER A 24 16.70 -22.02 36.21
N THR A 25 17.15 -21.53 35.06
CA THR A 25 16.61 -20.39 34.27
C THR A 25 15.20 -20.55 33.67
N LYS A 26 14.36 -21.43 34.21
CA LYS A 26 13.04 -21.79 33.65
C LYS A 26 11.84 -21.06 34.27
N ASN A 27 11.93 -20.65 35.54
CA ASN A 27 10.77 -20.20 36.33
C ASN A 27 10.74 -18.68 36.61
N MET A 28 11.23 -17.89 35.65
CA MET A 28 11.41 -16.43 35.80
C MET A 28 10.08 -15.67 35.93
N LYS A 29 9.97 -14.76 36.90
CA LYS A 29 8.70 -14.09 37.26
C LYS A 29 8.76 -12.60 36.96
N VAL A 30 8.66 -12.29 35.67
CA VAL A 30 8.68 -10.91 35.15
C VAL A 30 7.54 -10.06 35.73
N THR A 31 7.85 -9.28 36.79
CA THR A 31 6.94 -8.28 37.37
C THR A 31 6.94 -6.98 36.56
N ASN A 32 5.99 -6.08 36.83
CA ASN A 32 6.00 -4.76 36.18
C ASN A 32 7.21 -3.92 36.62
N ASP A 33 7.67 -4.08 37.86
CA ASP A 33 8.77 -3.30 38.43
C ASP A 33 10.12 -3.73 37.84
N VAL A 34 10.31 -5.04 37.61
CA VAL A 34 11.39 -5.62 36.78
C VAL A 34 11.40 -4.99 35.37
N LEU A 35 10.25 -4.80 34.74
CA LEU A 35 10.16 -4.21 33.40
C LEU A 35 10.42 -2.70 33.37
N VAL A 36 10.00 -1.95 34.40
CA VAL A 36 10.25 -0.51 34.49
C VAL A 36 11.72 -0.24 34.74
N THR A 37 12.35 -0.93 35.70
CA THR A 37 13.77 -0.79 36.03
C THR A 37 14.69 -1.24 34.88
N LEU A 38 14.37 -2.37 34.23
CA LEU A 38 15.11 -2.82 33.06
C LEU A 38 14.94 -1.86 31.86
N LYS A 39 13.77 -1.23 31.68
CA LYS A 39 13.58 -0.19 30.67
C LYS A 39 14.45 1.04 30.96
N THR A 40 14.53 1.52 32.20
CA THR A 40 15.41 2.67 32.53
C THR A 40 16.88 2.31 32.35
N LEU A 41 17.32 1.13 32.78
CA LEU A 41 18.70 0.67 32.58
C LEU A 41 19.10 0.64 31.09
N ILE A 42 18.22 0.23 30.18
CA ILE A 42 18.49 0.21 28.72
C ILE A 42 18.33 1.60 28.08
N GLU A 43 17.45 2.47 28.60
CA GLU A 43 17.35 3.86 28.14
C GLU A 43 18.52 4.73 28.62
N GLU A 44 19.18 4.38 29.72
CA GLU A 44 20.42 5.01 30.19
C GLU A 44 21.70 4.39 29.56
N TYR A 45 21.73 3.08 29.26
CA TYR A 45 22.86 2.41 28.60
C TYR A 45 22.91 2.66 27.08
N GLN A 46 23.06 3.92 26.68
CA GLN A 46 23.22 4.33 25.28
C GLN A 46 24.69 4.60 24.89
N ASP A 47 25.55 4.92 25.85
CA ASP A 47 26.97 5.17 25.62
C ASP A 47 27.75 3.84 25.58
N ARG A 48 28.46 3.61 24.46
CA ARG A 48 29.10 2.32 24.10
C ARG A 48 30.45 2.07 24.80
N ASP A 49 30.94 3.06 25.56
CA ASP A 49 32.33 3.13 25.99
C ASP A 49 32.61 2.44 27.33
N GLU A 50 31.55 2.07 28.08
CA GLU A 50 31.65 1.30 29.34
C GLU A 50 31.19 -0.17 29.14
N PRO A 51 31.95 -1.17 29.62
CA PRO A 51 31.53 -2.57 29.54
C PRO A 51 30.31 -2.86 30.43
N VAL A 52 29.46 -3.74 29.93
CA VAL A 52 28.15 -4.14 30.50
C VAL A 52 28.21 -4.52 31.99
N SER A 53 29.31 -5.16 32.41
CA SER A 53 29.55 -5.57 33.79
C SER A 53 29.69 -4.39 34.74
N ASP A 54 30.54 -3.44 34.35
CA ASP A 54 31.02 -2.37 35.21
C ASP A 54 29.92 -1.30 35.36
N TYR A 55 29.18 -1.04 34.25
CA TYR A 55 27.94 -0.27 34.27
C TYR A 55 26.91 -0.85 35.26
N LEU A 56 26.68 -2.17 35.23
CA LEU A 56 25.75 -2.82 36.18
C LEU A 56 26.27 -2.79 37.61
N GLU A 57 27.57 -3.02 37.84
CA GLU A 57 28.19 -2.90 39.18
C GLU A 57 28.01 -1.47 39.75
N SER A 58 28.05 -0.43 38.91
CA SER A 58 27.78 0.96 39.33
C SER A 58 26.31 1.23 39.70
N ARG A 59 25.34 0.52 39.10
CA ARG A 59 23.90 0.75 39.25
C ARG A 59 23.19 -0.21 40.18
N LEU A 60 23.73 -1.40 40.43
CA LEU A 60 23.22 -2.36 41.41
C LEU A 60 22.92 -1.72 42.80
N PRO A 61 23.76 -0.84 43.37
CA PRO A 61 23.46 -0.16 44.64
C PRO A 61 22.25 0.80 44.62
N GLN A 62 21.73 1.15 43.44
CA GLN A 62 20.60 2.08 43.26
C GLN A 62 19.25 1.33 43.13
N LEU A 63 19.28 -0.01 43.01
CA LEU A 63 18.11 -0.87 42.77
C LEU A 63 17.53 -1.49 44.06
N THR A 64 17.82 -0.92 45.23
CA THR A 64 17.45 -1.40 46.59
C THR A 64 15.95 -1.50 46.88
N HIS A 65 15.09 -1.15 45.92
CA HIS A 65 13.64 -1.30 45.99
C HIS A 65 13.12 -2.62 45.37
N LEU A 66 13.98 -3.35 44.65
CA LEU A 66 13.67 -4.68 44.13
C LEU A 66 14.00 -5.77 45.16
N LYS A 67 13.36 -6.93 45.02
CA LYS A 67 13.72 -8.15 45.77
C LYS A 67 14.95 -8.79 45.15
N GLU A 68 15.69 -9.57 45.94
CA GLU A 68 16.89 -10.29 45.50
C GLU A 68 16.63 -11.22 44.29
N THR A 69 15.46 -11.85 44.23
CA THR A 69 14.97 -12.64 43.08
C THR A 69 14.79 -11.77 41.84
N ASP A 70 14.06 -10.68 41.99
CA ASP A 70 13.66 -9.76 40.92
C ASP A 70 14.90 -9.02 40.36
N LEU A 71 15.92 -8.80 41.20
CA LEU A 71 17.21 -8.22 40.82
C LEU A 71 18.03 -9.19 39.95
N LEU A 72 18.04 -10.49 40.27
CA LEU A 72 18.67 -11.52 39.44
C LEU A 72 17.97 -11.62 38.06
N ASP A 73 16.64 -11.66 38.06
CA ASP A 73 15.82 -11.64 36.83
C ASP A 73 16.15 -10.40 35.96
N VAL A 74 16.27 -9.19 36.54
CA VAL A 74 16.69 -7.97 35.81
C VAL A 74 18.08 -8.10 35.21
N VAL A 75 19.06 -8.63 35.95
CA VAL A 75 20.45 -8.75 35.49
C VAL A 75 20.57 -9.77 34.35
N GLU A 76 19.98 -10.96 34.49
CA GLU A 76 19.98 -11.97 33.41
C GLU A 76 19.25 -11.46 32.15
N LEU A 77 18.11 -10.79 32.31
CA LEU A 77 17.39 -10.15 31.21
C LEU A 77 18.24 -9.07 30.52
N PHE A 78 18.95 -8.22 31.26
CA PHE A 78 19.76 -7.13 30.70
C PHE A 78 20.97 -7.64 29.92
N PHE A 79 21.72 -8.61 30.47
CA PHE A 79 22.82 -9.26 29.75
C PHE A 79 22.34 -9.98 28.49
N GLY A 80 21.22 -10.71 28.58
CA GLY A 80 20.60 -11.39 27.45
C GLY A 80 20.15 -10.42 26.34
N ILE A 81 19.51 -9.31 26.73
CA ILE A 81 19.11 -8.24 25.80
C ILE A 81 20.33 -7.64 25.10
N ASN A 82 21.38 -7.28 25.83
CA ASN A 82 22.54 -6.63 25.23
C ASN A 82 23.31 -7.60 24.31
N ARG A 83 23.43 -8.88 24.69
CA ARG A 83 24.02 -9.96 23.88
C ARG A 83 23.33 -10.15 22.51
N TYR A 84 22.03 -9.88 22.43
CA TYR A 84 21.24 -10.01 21.20
C TYR A 84 20.79 -8.65 20.61
N GLU A 85 21.32 -7.53 21.10
CA GLU A 85 20.84 -6.16 20.82
C GLU A 85 20.77 -5.85 19.32
N LEU A 86 21.83 -6.13 18.56
CA LEU A 86 21.87 -5.86 17.11
C LEU A 86 20.79 -6.63 16.32
N PHE A 87 20.53 -7.88 16.70
CA PHE A 87 19.47 -8.71 16.10
C PHE A 87 18.08 -8.20 16.51
N LEU A 88 17.87 -7.96 17.80
CA LEU A 88 16.60 -7.47 18.35
C LEU A 88 16.26 -6.09 17.79
N CYS A 89 17.22 -5.17 17.67
CA CYS A 89 17.07 -3.88 16.99
C CYS A 89 16.64 -4.03 15.53
N LYS A 90 17.09 -5.08 14.82
CA LYS A 90 16.69 -5.34 13.42
C LYS A 90 15.26 -5.90 13.32
N VAL A 91 14.88 -6.78 14.24
CA VAL A 91 13.49 -7.27 14.40
C VAL A 91 12.54 -6.12 14.79
N VAL A 92 12.91 -5.30 15.79
CA VAL A 92 12.17 -4.10 16.19
C VAL A 92 12.05 -3.13 15.02
N ASN A 93 13.10 -2.87 14.24
CA ASN A 93 12.99 -2.01 13.06
C ASN A 93 12.10 -2.61 11.95
N ALA A 94 11.96 -3.94 11.84
CA ALA A 94 10.99 -4.58 10.95
C ALA A 94 9.54 -4.36 11.43
N ILE A 95 9.31 -4.38 12.75
CA ILE A 95 8.00 -4.09 13.38
C ILE A 95 7.68 -2.58 13.35
N SER A 96 8.66 -1.70 13.61
CA SER A 96 8.50 -0.24 13.66
C SER A 96 8.06 0.38 12.34
N LYS A 97 8.25 -0.31 11.20
CA LYS A 97 7.64 0.06 9.90
C LYS A 97 6.12 0.17 9.96
N GLU A 98 5.47 -0.48 10.92
CA GLU A 98 4.01 -0.52 11.11
C GLU A 98 3.54 0.11 12.43
N TRP A 99 4.46 0.25 13.38
CA TRP A 99 4.20 0.73 14.74
C TRP A 99 4.53 2.21 14.94
N GLY A 100 5.49 2.74 14.16
CA GLY A 100 6.10 4.05 14.40
C GLY A 100 7.22 3.99 15.45
N ASN A 101 8.08 5.01 15.47
CA ASN A 101 9.34 5.05 16.25
C ASN A 101 9.17 5.32 17.76
N LYS A 102 7.96 5.19 18.34
CA LYS A 102 7.75 5.41 19.78
C LYS A 102 7.87 4.08 20.53
N ASP A 103 8.59 4.10 21.64
CA ASP A 103 8.80 2.99 22.57
C ASP A 103 9.65 1.82 22.02
N LYS A 104 10.76 2.14 21.30
CA LYS A 104 11.68 1.12 20.76
C LYS A 104 12.24 0.17 21.82
N VAL A 105 12.68 0.69 22.97
CA VAL A 105 13.27 -0.12 24.06
C VAL A 105 12.24 -1.11 24.60
N HIS A 106 11.02 -0.67 24.90
CA HIS A 106 9.92 -1.54 25.34
C HIS A 106 9.65 -2.69 24.35
N MET A 107 9.74 -2.40 23.04
CA MET A 107 9.62 -3.43 22.02
C MET A 107 10.83 -4.36 21.95
N LEU A 108 12.03 -3.89 22.25
CA LEU A 108 13.23 -4.71 22.33
C LEU A 108 13.09 -5.76 23.44
N VAL A 109 12.68 -5.32 24.64
CA VAL A 109 12.39 -6.21 25.79
C VAL A 109 11.31 -7.25 25.45
N LEU A 110 10.17 -6.83 24.91
CA LEU A 110 9.08 -7.75 24.56
C LEU A 110 9.48 -8.80 23.50
N ASN A 111 10.28 -8.43 22.50
CA ASN A 111 10.76 -9.40 21.51
C ASN A 111 11.83 -10.34 22.09
N TYR A 112 12.65 -9.90 23.05
CA TYR A 112 13.58 -10.79 23.75
C TYR A 112 12.84 -11.88 24.54
N LEU A 113 11.84 -11.48 25.34
CA LEU A 113 11.00 -12.41 26.10
C LEU A 113 10.36 -13.48 25.20
N ILE A 114 9.80 -13.08 24.06
CA ILE A 114 9.11 -13.98 23.12
C ILE A 114 10.07 -14.90 22.38
N ILE A 115 11.27 -14.44 21.99
CA ILE A 115 12.18 -15.21 21.13
C ILE A 115 13.06 -16.17 21.96
N PHE A 116 13.45 -15.80 23.18
CA PHE A 116 14.47 -16.53 23.96
C PHE A 116 13.99 -17.14 25.28
N ILE A 117 12.89 -16.64 25.87
CA ILE A 117 12.43 -17.04 27.22
C ILE A 117 11.10 -17.80 27.19
N LEU A 118 10.40 -17.78 26.05
CA LEU A 118 9.11 -18.43 25.85
C LEU A 118 9.19 -19.97 25.99
N ASN A 119 8.98 -20.44 27.21
CA ASN A 119 8.74 -21.82 27.60
C ASN A 119 7.28 -21.98 28.06
N GLU A 120 6.76 -23.21 28.14
CA GLU A 120 5.36 -23.51 28.51
C GLU A 120 4.95 -22.86 29.85
N ASP A 121 5.78 -22.98 30.90
CA ASP A 121 5.56 -22.37 32.21
C ASP A 121 5.54 -20.82 32.20
N SER A 122 6.14 -20.20 31.18
CA SER A 122 6.29 -18.74 31.08
C SER A 122 5.13 -18.03 30.35
N VAL A 123 4.27 -18.78 29.65
CA VAL A 123 3.25 -18.25 28.74
C VAL A 123 2.31 -17.28 29.46
N GLU A 124 1.89 -17.60 30.68
CA GLU A 124 0.99 -16.76 31.48
C GLU A 124 1.64 -15.43 31.90
N ASN A 125 2.90 -15.45 32.33
CA ASN A 125 3.66 -14.26 32.71
C ASN A 125 3.83 -13.33 31.50
N ILE A 126 4.31 -13.87 30.36
CA ILE A 126 4.53 -13.11 29.14
C ILE A 126 3.21 -12.56 28.57
N LYS A 127 2.11 -13.34 28.63
CA LYS A 127 0.74 -12.92 28.27
C LYS A 127 0.28 -11.72 29.11
N ASN A 128 0.47 -11.76 30.43
CA ASN A 128 0.09 -10.66 31.33
C ASN A 128 0.89 -9.38 31.03
N VAL A 129 2.20 -9.50 30.81
CA VAL A 129 3.10 -8.41 30.40
C VAL A 129 2.68 -7.80 29.04
N ILE A 130 2.36 -8.63 28.04
CA ILE A 130 1.90 -8.17 26.73
C ILE A 130 0.54 -7.43 26.85
N VAL A 131 -0.36 -7.89 27.71
CA VAL A 131 -1.66 -7.23 27.95
C VAL A 131 -1.46 -5.89 28.70
N ALA A 132 -0.59 -5.84 29.71
CA ALA A 132 -0.25 -4.62 30.46
C ALA A 132 0.36 -3.52 29.56
N SER A 133 1.11 -3.91 28.52
CA SER A 133 1.60 -3.03 27.44
C SER A 133 0.49 -2.25 26.71
N GLY A 134 -0.77 -2.71 26.80
CA GLY A 134 -1.97 -2.02 26.32
C GLY A 134 -2.54 -2.59 25.01
N PRO A 135 -3.81 -2.31 24.69
CA PRO A 135 -4.58 -3.05 23.68
C PRO A 135 -4.18 -2.77 22.23
N ILE A 136 -3.57 -1.62 21.95
CA ILE A 136 -3.08 -1.30 20.60
C ILE A 136 -1.76 -2.05 20.35
N LYS A 137 -0.82 -1.96 21.31
CA LYS A 137 0.50 -2.59 21.25
C LYS A 137 0.41 -4.11 21.12
N SER A 138 -0.28 -4.76 22.04
CA SER A 138 -0.53 -6.22 22.01
C SER A 138 -1.19 -6.69 20.71
N LYS A 139 -2.19 -5.96 20.19
CA LYS A 139 -2.84 -6.28 18.91
C LYS A 139 -1.90 -6.15 17.71
N GLN A 140 -1.01 -5.17 17.70
CA GLN A 140 0.02 -5.01 16.66
C GLN A 140 1.07 -6.13 16.73
N LEU A 141 1.53 -6.48 17.94
CA LEU A 141 2.48 -7.57 18.16
C LEU A 141 1.90 -8.91 17.68
N VAL A 142 0.67 -9.25 18.10
CA VAL A 142 -0.02 -10.46 17.62
C VAL A 142 -0.19 -10.44 16.08
N ARG A 143 -0.48 -9.28 15.48
CA ARG A 143 -0.58 -9.14 14.00
C ARG A 143 0.77 -9.29 13.28
N PHE A 144 1.89 -9.04 13.96
CA PHE A 144 3.22 -9.33 13.42
C PHE A 144 3.49 -10.83 13.47
N TYR A 145 3.26 -11.47 14.62
CA TYR A 145 3.57 -12.90 14.82
C TYR A 145 2.62 -13.86 14.08
N LYS A 146 1.33 -13.51 13.87
CA LYS A 146 0.40 -14.32 13.05
C LYS A 146 0.58 -14.13 11.53
N ARG A 147 1.82 -14.06 11.03
CA ARG A 147 2.14 -13.89 9.59
C ARG A 147 2.75 -15.14 8.99
N THR A 148 2.22 -15.54 7.84
CA THR A 148 2.75 -16.61 6.96
C THR A 148 4.25 -16.50 6.70
N ASP A 149 4.78 -15.28 6.59
CA ASP A 149 6.17 -15.02 6.22
C ASP A 149 7.07 -14.66 7.41
N ILE A 150 6.60 -14.70 8.66
CA ILE A 150 7.43 -14.27 9.81
C ILE A 150 8.69 -15.10 9.97
N HIS A 151 8.62 -16.42 9.75
CA HIS A 151 9.82 -17.27 9.77
C HIS A 151 10.87 -16.77 8.77
N LYS A 152 10.46 -16.33 7.57
CA LYS A 152 11.37 -15.79 6.55
C LYS A 152 11.94 -14.43 6.97
N THR A 153 11.14 -13.53 7.54
CA THR A 153 11.60 -12.19 7.93
C THR A 153 12.51 -12.22 9.15
N LEU A 154 12.20 -13.04 10.16
CA LEU A 154 13.07 -13.25 11.33
C LEU A 154 14.34 -13.99 10.95
N LEU A 155 14.27 -15.02 10.08
CA LEU A 155 15.47 -15.72 9.61
C LEU A 155 16.37 -14.80 8.78
N HIS A 156 15.81 -13.92 7.94
CA HIS A 156 16.59 -12.89 7.25
C HIS A 156 17.24 -11.90 8.24
N CYS A 157 16.59 -11.56 9.36
CA CYS A 157 17.23 -10.76 10.41
C CYS A 157 18.37 -11.53 11.10
N ALA A 158 18.16 -12.79 11.46
CA ALA A 158 19.14 -13.64 12.14
C ALA A 158 20.38 -13.89 11.26
N CYS A 159 20.19 -14.29 10.00
CA CYS A 159 21.27 -14.56 9.02
C CYS A 159 22.11 -13.33 8.62
N THR A 160 21.89 -12.16 9.22
CA THR A 160 22.76 -10.98 9.05
C THR A 160 23.70 -10.72 10.23
N TYR A 161 23.62 -11.53 11.29
CA TYR A 161 24.51 -11.49 12.45
C TYR A 161 24.95 -12.89 12.94
N PHE A 162 24.20 -13.94 12.59
CA PHE A 162 24.43 -15.32 13.01
C PHE A 162 24.45 -16.27 11.82
N ASP A 163 25.17 -17.38 11.95
CA ASP A 163 25.14 -18.47 10.97
C ASP A 163 23.72 -19.00 10.77
N TYR A 164 23.42 -19.43 9.54
CA TYR A 164 22.13 -20.04 9.17
C TYR A 164 21.71 -21.18 10.11
N LYS A 165 22.66 -22.01 10.57
CA LYS A 165 22.41 -23.10 11.53
C LYS A 165 22.01 -22.58 12.92
N HIS A 166 22.63 -21.50 13.40
CA HIS A 166 22.33 -20.92 14.71
C HIS A 166 20.99 -20.15 14.67
N GLY A 167 20.80 -19.31 13.64
CA GLY A 167 19.56 -18.57 13.41
C GLY A 167 18.34 -19.45 13.18
N THR A 168 18.45 -20.56 12.44
CA THR A 168 17.34 -21.50 12.29
C THR A 168 17.03 -22.25 13.58
N ASN A 169 18.02 -22.57 14.44
CA ASN A 169 17.74 -23.25 15.70
C ASN A 169 16.98 -22.36 16.70
N ILE A 170 17.41 -21.11 16.89
CA ILE A 170 16.71 -20.12 17.74
C ILE A 170 15.26 -19.91 17.29
N LEU A 171 15.03 -19.82 15.98
CA LEU A 171 13.70 -19.55 15.43
C LEU A 171 12.81 -20.80 15.41
N LYS A 172 13.37 -22.01 15.32
CA LYS A 172 12.60 -23.26 15.49
C LYS A 172 12.08 -23.41 16.92
N THR A 173 12.92 -23.19 17.93
CA THR A 173 12.51 -23.35 19.34
C THR A 173 11.42 -22.36 19.73
N CYS A 174 11.46 -21.12 19.23
CA CYS A 174 10.40 -20.14 19.43
C CYS A 174 9.15 -20.45 18.58
N LEU A 175 9.26 -20.43 17.25
CA LEU A 175 8.11 -20.35 16.33
C LEU A 175 7.38 -21.68 16.09
N ALA A 176 7.97 -22.81 16.45
CA ALA A 176 7.34 -24.14 16.34
C ALA A 176 6.90 -24.71 17.70
N SER A 177 6.92 -23.90 18.76
CA SER A 177 6.42 -24.31 20.09
C SER A 177 4.90 -24.14 20.19
N PRO A 178 4.17 -25.07 20.83
CA PRO A 178 2.73 -24.89 21.12
C PRO A 178 2.50 -23.66 22.02
N ALA A 179 3.43 -23.42 22.96
CA ALA A 179 3.49 -22.25 23.82
C ALA A 179 3.33 -20.91 23.06
N MET A 180 3.83 -20.81 21.82
CA MET A 180 3.67 -19.60 21.01
C MET A 180 2.27 -19.47 20.40
N GLU A 181 1.63 -20.57 20.00
CA GLU A 181 0.24 -20.54 19.56
C GLU A 181 -0.70 -20.20 20.73
N ASP A 182 -0.49 -20.81 21.89
CA ASP A 182 -1.23 -20.53 23.14
C ASP A 182 -1.06 -19.09 23.62
N LEU A 183 0.17 -18.54 23.58
CA LEU A 183 0.43 -17.13 23.89
C LEU A 183 -0.38 -16.22 22.95
N LEU A 184 -0.30 -16.47 21.64
CA LEU A 184 -0.96 -15.65 20.64
C LEU A 184 -2.49 -15.80 20.64
N GLU A 185 -3.03 -16.97 20.98
CA GLU A 185 -4.48 -17.18 21.11
C GLU A 185 -4.99 -16.59 22.43
N GLY A 186 -4.29 -16.83 23.54
CA GLY A 186 -4.56 -16.27 24.86
C GLY A 186 -4.58 -14.73 24.87
N VAL A 187 -3.60 -14.07 24.24
CA VAL A 187 -3.62 -12.61 24.08
C VAL A 187 -4.80 -12.16 23.19
N THR A 188 -5.18 -12.90 22.14
CA THR A 188 -6.41 -12.56 21.38
C THR A 188 -7.70 -12.79 22.16
N LYS A 189 -7.75 -13.76 23.07
CA LYS A 189 -8.88 -14.00 23.98
C LYS A 189 -9.02 -12.81 24.94
N SER A 190 -7.94 -12.37 25.59
CA SER A 190 -7.91 -11.17 26.44
C SER A 190 -8.27 -9.87 25.69
N LEU A 191 -7.87 -9.74 24.42
CA LEU A 191 -8.21 -8.58 23.58
C LEU A 191 -9.66 -8.57 23.03
N LYS A 192 -10.39 -9.68 23.15
CA LYS A 192 -11.82 -9.78 22.77
C LYS A 192 -12.76 -9.40 23.92
N VAL A 193 -12.26 -9.02 25.09
CA VAL A 193 -13.08 -8.72 26.27
C VAL A 193 -14.10 -7.60 25.96
N LYS A 194 -15.38 -8.02 26.00
CA LYS A 194 -16.62 -7.26 26.07
C LYS A 194 -16.48 -5.75 25.81
N LYS A 195 -16.98 -5.29 24.65
CA LYS A 195 -17.56 -3.94 24.57
C LYS A 195 -18.47 -3.79 25.79
N LYS A 196 -18.28 -2.76 26.63
CA LYS A 196 -19.30 -2.39 27.62
C LYS A 196 -20.61 -2.23 26.85
N GLY A 197 -21.65 -2.97 27.27
CA GLY A 197 -22.99 -2.75 26.74
C GLY A 197 -23.32 -1.27 26.88
N TRP A 198 -23.89 -0.67 25.84
CA TRP A 198 -24.36 0.71 25.92
C TRP A 198 -25.34 0.77 27.08
N THR A 199 -25.01 1.54 28.13
CA THR A 199 -25.99 1.90 29.15
C THR A 199 -27.10 2.64 28.42
N PRO A 200 -28.34 2.11 28.38
CA PRO A 200 -29.39 2.70 27.56
C PRO A 200 -29.61 4.15 28.00
N THR A 201 -29.50 5.08 27.05
CA THR A 201 -29.67 6.51 27.32
C THR A 201 -31.09 6.74 27.81
N LEU A 202 -31.26 6.90 29.12
CA LEU A 202 -32.55 7.26 29.70
C LEU A 202 -33.04 8.56 29.03
N PRO A 203 -34.26 8.59 28.48
CA PRO A 203 -34.76 9.77 27.79
C PRO A 203 -34.94 10.90 28.82
N GLN A 204 -34.09 11.92 28.75
CA GLN A 204 -34.33 13.17 29.46
C GLN A 204 -35.61 13.78 28.91
N THR A 205 -36.59 14.02 29.79
CA THR A 205 -37.82 14.71 29.43
C THR A 205 -37.48 16.14 28.98
N PRO A 206 -38.05 16.63 27.86
CA PRO A 206 -37.77 17.98 27.40
C PRO A 206 -38.27 19.00 28.43
N LEU A 207 -37.42 19.96 28.80
CA LEU A 207 -37.70 20.93 29.87
C LEU A 207 -38.60 22.10 29.41
N VAL A 208 -39.71 21.76 28.75
CA VAL A 208 -40.66 22.68 28.06
C VAL A 208 -41.17 23.82 28.97
N LEU A 209 -41.19 23.61 30.29
CA LEU A 209 -41.75 24.54 31.27
C LEU A 209 -40.72 25.43 31.99
N LYS A 210 -39.45 25.47 31.56
CA LYS A 210 -38.41 26.37 32.14
C LYS A 210 -37.76 27.32 31.14
N HIS A 211 -38.50 27.73 30.12
CA HIS A 211 -38.13 28.90 29.31
C HIS A 211 -38.52 30.18 30.05
N LEU A 212 -37.54 30.78 30.76
CA LEU A 212 -37.61 32.20 31.09
C LEU A 212 -37.75 32.97 29.77
N LYS A 213 -38.92 33.57 29.54
CA LYS A 213 -39.18 34.36 28.33
C LYS A 213 -38.22 35.56 28.35
N LYS A 214 -37.21 35.55 27.50
CA LYS A 214 -36.58 36.80 27.08
C LYS A 214 -37.67 37.69 26.48
N PRO A 215 -37.63 39.02 26.72
CA PRO A 215 -38.47 39.93 25.95
C PRO A 215 -38.14 39.76 24.44
N PRO A 216 -39.09 40.04 23.53
CA PRO A 216 -38.78 40.10 22.12
C PRO A 216 -37.75 41.21 21.87
N ASP A 217 -36.75 40.93 21.03
CA ASP A 217 -35.77 41.93 20.61
C ASP A 217 -36.49 43.08 19.86
N PRO A 218 -36.03 44.35 20.00
CA PRO A 218 -36.71 45.50 19.42
C PRO A 218 -36.72 45.45 17.87
N PRO A 219 -37.70 46.10 17.22
CA PRO A 219 -37.75 46.15 15.76
C PRO A 219 -36.52 46.87 15.20
N CYS A 220 -36.00 46.37 14.07
CA CYS A 220 -34.67 46.63 13.52
C CYS A 220 -34.30 48.10 13.14
N ASN A 221 -35.16 49.07 13.47
CA ASN A 221 -35.02 50.49 13.16
C ASN A 221 -34.91 51.39 14.41
N SER A 222 -34.72 50.84 15.61
CA SER A 222 -34.32 51.63 16.78
C SER A 222 -32.84 52.02 16.69
N GLU A 223 -32.54 53.32 16.77
CA GLU A 223 -31.16 53.82 16.81
C GLU A 223 -30.49 53.48 18.14
N GLU A 224 -29.80 52.33 18.19
CA GLU A 224 -28.97 51.96 19.33
C GLU A 224 -27.69 52.82 19.36
N GLU A 225 -27.47 53.58 20.43
CA GLU A 225 -26.18 54.19 20.70
C GLU A 225 -25.11 53.09 20.77
N ILE A 226 -24.17 53.09 19.81
CA ILE A 226 -23.09 52.12 19.74
C ILE A 226 -22.01 52.47 20.78
N VAL A 227 -22.37 52.32 22.07
CA VAL A 227 -21.44 52.32 23.20
C VAL A 227 -20.61 51.05 23.08
N SER A 228 -19.55 51.14 22.29
CA SER A 228 -18.62 50.06 21.95
C SER A 228 -17.79 49.65 23.15
N LYS A 229 -18.42 48.90 24.07
CA LYS A 229 -17.76 48.15 25.14
C LYS A 229 -16.81 47.17 24.47
N SER A 230 -15.55 47.58 24.35
CA SER A 230 -14.49 46.82 23.71
C SER A 230 -14.30 45.49 24.43
N ILE A 231 -14.86 44.42 23.86
CA ILE A 231 -14.69 43.07 24.36
C ILE A 231 -13.19 42.76 24.30
N ILE A 232 -12.56 42.68 25.47
CA ILE A 232 -11.16 42.26 25.59
C ILE A 232 -11.11 40.78 25.24
N PHE A 233 -10.92 40.50 23.95
CA PHE A 233 -10.74 39.13 23.47
C PHE A 233 -9.55 38.49 24.18
N PRO A 234 -9.72 37.34 24.86
CA PRO A 234 -8.56 36.60 25.35
C PRO A 234 -7.70 36.22 24.15
N SER A 235 -6.41 36.53 24.21
CA SER A 235 -5.46 36.45 23.08
C SER A 235 -5.15 35.03 22.59
N THR A 236 -5.93 34.05 23.05
CA THR A 236 -5.81 32.61 22.79
C THR A 236 -6.82 32.09 21.77
N THR A 237 -7.90 32.84 21.46
CA THR A 237 -8.97 32.39 20.55
C THR A 237 -8.84 32.93 19.12
N SER A 238 -7.61 33.24 18.70
CA SER A 238 -7.27 33.34 17.27
C SER A 238 -6.54 32.06 16.86
N ILE A 239 -6.94 31.42 15.76
CA ILE A 239 -6.40 30.12 15.32
C ILE A 239 -5.41 30.22 14.12
N PRO A 240 -4.44 31.17 14.06
CA PRO A 240 -3.31 31.04 13.13
C PRO A 240 -2.12 30.31 13.76
N ARG A 241 -1.99 30.23 15.11
CA ARG A 241 -0.78 29.68 15.78
C ARG A 241 -0.40 28.28 15.29
N LYS A 242 -1.33 27.32 15.26
CA LYS A 242 -1.08 25.96 14.72
C LYS A 242 -0.77 25.92 13.22
N ILE A 243 -1.00 27.00 12.48
CA ILE A 243 -0.67 27.13 11.06
C ILE A 243 0.72 27.79 10.92
N SER A 244 1.02 28.86 11.66
CA SER A 244 2.36 29.46 11.71
C SER A 244 3.39 28.47 12.25
N GLU A 245 3.11 27.79 13.37
CA GLU A 245 3.94 26.71 13.91
C GLU A 245 4.26 25.62 12.87
N ARG A 246 3.29 25.25 12.03
CA ARG A 246 3.49 24.28 10.94
C ARG A 246 4.32 24.84 9.79
N ILE A 247 4.09 26.11 9.42
CA ILE A 247 4.87 26.81 8.40
C ILE A 247 6.32 26.98 8.87
N ASP A 248 6.56 27.39 10.10
CA ASP A 248 7.88 27.66 10.66
C ASP A 248 8.64 26.37 10.97
N HIS A 249 7.97 25.31 11.43
CA HIS A 249 8.53 23.96 11.48
C HIS A 249 8.88 23.44 10.07
N GLY A 250 8.11 23.81 9.05
CA GLY A 250 8.43 23.58 7.64
C GLY A 250 9.67 24.35 7.19
N LYS A 251 9.77 25.66 7.49
CA LYS A 251 10.96 26.50 7.23
C LYS A 251 12.20 25.91 7.89
N CYS A 252 12.14 25.55 9.18
CA CYS A 252 13.27 24.97 9.91
C CYS A 252 13.71 23.62 9.31
N LYS A 253 12.77 22.74 8.94
CA LYS A 253 13.10 21.50 8.21
C LYS A 253 13.75 21.76 6.87
N ASN A 254 13.21 22.70 6.09
CA ASN A 254 13.79 23.08 4.80
C ASN A 254 15.18 23.71 4.97
N ARG A 255 15.42 24.50 6.03
CA ARG A 255 16.73 25.08 6.35
C ARG A 255 17.75 23.98 6.68
N ILE A 256 17.40 23.03 7.54
CA ILE A 256 18.26 21.87 7.90
C ILE A 256 18.54 20.99 6.67
N VAL A 257 17.58 20.83 5.74
CA VAL A 257 17.81 20.12 4.48
C VAL A 257 18.73 20.92 3.55
N ALA A 258 18.54 22.23 3.42
CA ALA A 258 19.39 23.11 2.62
C ALA A 258 20.83 23.17 3.18
N GLU A 259 21.00 23.30 4.49
CA GLU A 259 22.29 23.21 5.20
C GLU A 259 22.98 21.86 4.92
N LYS A 260 22.25 20.74 5.00
CA LYS A 260 22.79 19.40 4.69
C LYS A 260 23.12 19.21 3.21
N ILE A 261 22.41 19.86 2.29
CA ILE A 261 22.76 19.88 0.87
C ILE A 261 24.00 20.75 0.65
N LEU A 262 24.05 21.95 1.22
CA LEU A 262 25.18 22.89 1.12
C LEU A 262 26.47 22.28 1.68
N HIS A 263 26.41 21.63 2.85
CA HIS A 263 27.54 20.88 3.42
C HIS A 263 27.98 19.73 2.50
N LYS A 264 27.03 18.97 1.93
CA LYS A 264 27.35 17.92 0.93
C LYS A 264 27.90 18.46 -0.38
N MET A 265 27.55 19.68 -0.78
CA MET A 265 28.12 20.36 -1.95
C MET A 265 29.55 20.84 -1.64
N GLN A 266 29.78 21.44 -0.47
CA GLN A 266 31.11 21.87 -0.01
C GLN A 266 32.09 20.70 0.04
N HIS A 267 31.70 19.57 0.63
CA HIS A 267 32.54 18.35 0.69
C HIS A 267 32.60 17.54 -0.61
N LYS A 268 31.92 17.97 -1.69
CA LYS A 268 31.99 17.34 -3.02
C LYS A 268 32.47 18.27 -4.13
N SER A 269 32.69 19.55 -3.83
CA SER A 269 33.27 20.48 -4.79
C SER A 269 34.79 20.23 -4.86
N PRO A 270 35.37 20.02 -6.06
CA PRO A 270 36.79 20.32 -6.22
C PRO A 270 37.03 21.80 -5.90
N THR A 271 38.23 22.12 -5.40
CA THR A 271 38.55 23.44 -4.83
C THR A 271 38.68 24.52 -5.91
N PHE A 272 37.56 25.02 -6.41
CA PHE A 272 37.52 26.24 -7.22
C PHE A 272 37.91 27.43 -6.34
N GLN A 273 39.19 27.79 -6.40
CA GLN A 273 39.71 29.02 -5.81
C GLN A 273 38.92 30.21 -6.35
N THR A 274 38.31 30.99 -5.45
CA THR A 274 37.51 32.15 -5.83
C THR A 274 38.44 33.26 -6.30
N HIS A 275 38.57 33.42 -7.63
CA HIS A 275 39.19 34.60 -8.21
C HIS A 275 38.54 35.86 -7.63
N LYS A 276 39.34 36.66 -6.90
CA LYS A 276 38.91 37.93 -6.30
C LYS A 276 38.46 38.87 -7.40
N ARG A 277 37.14 38.97 -7.64
CA ARG A 277 36.57 39.98 -8.53
C ARG A 277 36.69 41.33 -7.87
N THR A 278 37.66 42.12 -8.32
CA THR A 278 37.75 43.56 -8.04
C THR A 278 36.48 44.26 -8.53
N SER A 279 35.90 45.08 -7.68
CA SER A 279 34.66 45.79 -7.96
C SER A 279 34.92 47.10 -8.71
N THR A 280 34.43 47.21 -9.94
CA THR A 280 34.23 48.49 -10.64
C THR A 280 32.76 48.59 -11.06
N PRO A 281 32.01 49.63 -10.62
CA PRO A 281 30.62 49.81 -10.97
C PRO A 281 30.47 50.64 -12.25
N THR A 282 29.69 50.15 -13.22
CA THR A 282 29.31 50.94 -14.40
C THR A 282 27.82 50.78 -14.69
N TYR A 283 27.07 51.87 -14.50
CA TYR A 283 25.69 52.01 -14.97
C TYR A 283 25.63 52.18 -16.50
N ARG A 284 24.42 52.03 -17.07
CA ARG A 284 24.05 52.09 -18.51
C ARG A 284 24.32 50.78 -19.27
N ALA A 285 23.49 50.36 -20.24
CA ALA A 285 22.23 50.93 -20.73
C ALA A 285 21.18 49.84 -21.03
N LEU A 286 19.91 50.23 -21.00
CA LEU A 286 18.84 49.51 -21.70
C LEU A 286 18.87 49.89 -23.19
N GLN A 287 18.86 48.90 -24.10
CA GLN A 287 18.01 48.88 -25.31
C GLN A 287 18.27 47.61 -26.15
N SER A 288 17.35 47.33 -27.08
CA SER A 288 17.33 46.20 -28.03
C SER A 288 17.10 46.79 -29.44
N PRO A 289 17.05 46.04 -30.57
CA PRO A 289 17.29 44.59 -30.77
C PRO A 289 18.16 44.26 -32.01
N ARG A 290 18.27 42.96 -32.35
CA ARG A 290 18.71 42.39 -33.66
C ARG A 290 20.14 42.67 -34.16
N GLN A 291 20.88 41.60 -34.46
CA GLN A 291 21.09 41.16 -35.86
C GLN A 291 21.71 39.76 -35.93
N HIS A 292 21.56 39.08 -37.07
CA HIS A 292 22.25 37.82 -37.37
C HIS A 292 23.70 38.08 -37.81
N LYS A 293 24.64 37.22 -37.39
CA LYS A 293 25.74 36.72 -38.24
C LYS A 293 26.43 35.53 -37.58
N THR A 294 26.46 34.40 -38.29
CA THR A 294 27.28 33.23 -37.98
C THR A 294 28.73 33.47 -38.41
N PRO A 295 29.75 33.22 -37.57
CA PRO A 295 31.14 33.20 -38.03
C PRO A 295 31.39 31.91 -38.82
N THR A 296 31.46 32.03 -40.15
CA THR A 296 31.91 30.94 -41.03
C THR A 296 33.41 30.71 -40.85
N PHE A 297 33.81 29.57 -40.28
CA PHE A 297 35.19 29.08 -40.43
C PHE A 297 35.32 28.27 -41.71
N GLN A 298 36.31 28.64 -42.53
CA GLN A 298 36.47 28.13 -43.89
C GLN A 298 37.10 26.73 -43.89
N THR A 299 36.62 25.86 -44.77
CA THR A 299 37.04 24.46 -44.89
C THR A 299 38.27 24.30 -45.77
N ASN A 300 39.45 24.17 -45.16
CA ASN A 300 40.63 23.67 -45.87
C ASN A 300 40.49 22.18 -46.20
N LYS A 301 41.03 21.80 -47.36
CA LYS A 301 40.60 20.62 -48.12
C LYS A 301 41.54 19.42 -47.97
N ARG A 302 40.92 18.22 -47.95
CA ARG A 302 41.45 16.94 -48.47
C ARG A 302 42.77 16.43 -47.85
N THR A 303 42.62 15.51 -46.89
CA THR A 303 43.27 14.20 -47.01
C THR A 303 42.18 13.16 -47.21
N SER A 304 42.26 12.38 -48.30
CA SER A 304 41.23 11.40 -48.66
C SER A 304 41.42 10.10 -47.89
N THR A 305 40.71 9.95 -46.77
CA THR A 305 40.44 8.61 -46.25
C THR A 305 39.54 7.88 -47.24
N PRO A 306 39.88 6.65 -47.68
CA PRO A 306 38.99 5.88 -48.53
C PRO A 306 37.74 5.52 -47.73
N THR A 307 36.60 6.10 -48.07
CA THR A 307 35.30 5.62 -47.60
C THR A 307 35.03 4.27 -48.26
N TYR A 308 35.58 3.20 -47.67
CA TYR A 308 35.11 1.85 -47.91
C TYR A 308 33.60 1.85 -47.68
N ARG A 309 32.83 1.81 -48.77
CA ARG A 309 31.42 1.46 -48.67
C ARG A 309 31.40 0.06 -48.11
N THR A 310 31.09 -0.06 -46.82
CA THR A 310 30.69 -1.31 -46.21
C THR A 310 29.37 -1.72 -46.88
N LEU A 311 29.50 -2.43 -48.01
CA LEU A 311 28.44 -3.29 -48.52
C LEU A 311 27.91 -4.04 -47.31
N GLN A 312 26.64 -3.82 -46.97
CA GLN A 312 26.04 -4.54 -45.84
C GLN A 312 26.21 -6.02 -46.13
N SER A 313 26.91 -6.72 -45.23
CA SER A 313 27.04 -8.18 -45.31
C SER A 313 25.66 -8.76 -45.60
N PRO A 314 25.46 -9.52 -46.69
CA PRO A 314 24.15 -10.04 -47.04
C PRO A 314 23.53 -10.71 -45.82
N ARG A 315 22.41 -10.16 -45.33
CA ARG A 315 21.78 -10.61 -44.09
C ARG A 315 21.55 -12.12 -44.20
N HIS A 316 22.09 -12.88 -43.24
CA HIS A 316 22.23 -14.33 -43.33
C HIS A 316 21.00 -14.98 -43.97
N MET A 317 21.15 -15.50 -45.19
CA MET A 317 20.17 -16.44 -45.73
C MET A 317 20.25 -17.69 -44.87
N HIS A 318 19.15 -18.00 -44.17
CA HIS A 318 19.03 -19.17 -43.31
C HIS A 318 18.95 -20.44 -44.16
N PHE A 319 20.13 -21.02 -44.46
CA PHE A 319 20.26 -22.34 -45.06
C PHE A 319 20.02 -23.42 -43.99
N ASP A 320 18.76 -23.56 -43.56
CA ASP A 320 18.33 -24.58 -42.61
C ASP A 320 18.16 -25.96 -43.29
N SER A 321 19.28 -26.55 -43.69
CA SER A 321 19.39 -28.00 -43.88
C SER A 321 20.69 -28.51 -43.27
N LYS A 322 20.59 -29.56 -42.44
CA LYS A 322 21.75 -30.28 -41.90
C LYS A 322 22.33 -31.19 -42.99
N VAL A 323 22.86 -30.59 -44.06
CA VAL A 323 23.77 -31.30 -44.96
C VAL A 323 24.86 -31.92 -44.09
N SER A 324 25.05 -33.23 -44.22
CA SER A 324 26.16 -33.97 -43.63
C SER A 324 27.45 -33.59 -44.36
N ILE A 325 27.90 -32.34 -44.18
CA ILE A 325 29.13 -31.79 -44.76
C ILE A 325 30.25 -32.75 -44.38
N LYS A 326 30.69 -33.57 -45.34
CA LYS A 326 31.67 -34.61 -45.13
C LYS A 326 32.97 -33.95 -44.68
N VAL A 327 33.23 -34.00 -43.38
CA VAL A 327 34.24 -33.15 -42.76
C VAL A 327 35.61 -33.59 -43.25
N ASN A 328 36.13 -32.86 -44.23
CA ASN A 328 37.41 -33.16 -44.85
C ASN A 328 38.53 -33.09 -43.81
N ALA A 329 39.58 -33.89 -44.00
CA ALA A 329 40.74 -33.90 -43.11
C ALA A 329 41.31 -32.48 -42.88
N ALA A 330 41.39 -31.67 -43.94
CA ALA A 330 41.82 -30.28 -43.84
C ALA A 330 40.90 -29.39 -42.99
N THR A 331 39.59 -29.66 -42.92
CA THR A 331 38.67 -28.91 -42.05
C THR A 331 38.74 -29.36 -40.59
N LEU A 332 38.86 -30.67 -40.31
CA LEU A 332 39.11 -31.19 -38.96
C LEU A 332 40.41 -30.58 -38.39
N LEU A 333 41.51 -30.66 -39.14
CA LEU A 333 42.81 -30.19 -38.66
C LEU A 333 42.88 -28.65 -38.51
N ARG A 334 42.18 -27.88 -39.36
CA ARG A 334 42.03 -26.42 -39.18
C ARG A 334 41.20 -26.06 -37.95
N GLU A 335 40.12 -26.80 -37.68
CA GLU A 335 39.30 -26.55 -36.48
C GLU A 335 40.06 -26.92 -35.21
N ALA A 336 40.75 -28.06 -35.20
CA ALA A 336 41.55 -28.53 -34.06
C ALA A 336 42.73 -27.60 -33.77
N ALA A 337 43.54 -27.23 -34.78
CA ALA A 337 44.60 -26.23 -34.62
C ALA A 337 44.04 -24.86 -34.20
N GLY A 338 42.84 -24.51 -34.68
CA GLY A 338 42.10 -23.33 -34.27
C GLY A 338 41.56 -23.38 -32.84
N ILE A 339 41.48 -24.54 -32.19
CA ILE A 339 41.11 -24.73 -30.78
C ILE A 339 42.35 -24.78 -29.91
N ILE A 340 43.36 -25.58 -30.27
CA ILE A 340 44.67 -25.65 -29.60
C ILE A 340 45.27 -24.25 -29.48
N LYS A 341 45.20 -23.43 -30.54
CA LYS A 341 45.68 -22.03 -30.49
C LYS A 341 44.85 -21.11 -29.58
N LYS A 342 43.59 -21.43 -29.25
CA LYS A 342 42.81 -20.72 -28.21
C LYS A 342 43.22 -21.18 -26.82
N GLU A 343 43.32 -22.49 -26.62
CA GLU A 343 43.75 -23.10 -25.35
C GLU A 343 45.17 -22.64 -24.99
N GLU A 344 46.11 -22.62 -25.93
CA GLU A 344 47.42 -21.97 -25.77
C GLU A 344 47.33 -20.51 -25.35
N ASN A 345 46.43 -19.73 -25.94
CA ASN A 345 46.25 -18.31 -25.63
C ASN A 345 45.53 -18.10 -24.28
N GLU A 346 44.77 -19.08 -23.81
CA GLU A 346 44.13 -19.07 -22.49
C GLU A 346 45.12 -19.53 -21.41
N ILE A 347 45.93 -20.55 -21.68
CA ILE A 347 47.09 -20.94 -20.86
C ILE A 347 48.11 -19.78 -20.76
N LYS A 348 48.36 -19.03 -21.85
CA LYS A 348 49.20 -17.83 -21.81
C LYS A 348 48.58 -16.75 -20.92
N LYS A 349 47.29 -16.42 -21.04
CA LYS A 349 46.60 -15.49 -20.12
C LYS A 349 46.66 -15.96 -18.66
N ILE A 350 46.52 -17.25 -18.39
CA ILE A 350 46.59 -17.81 -17.03
C ILE A 350 48.01 -17.61 -16.48
N LYS A 351 49.05 -17.95 -17.26
CA LYS A 351 50.45 -17.70 -16.88
C LYS A 351 50.79 -16.22 -16.73
N ASP A 352 50.22 -15.35 -17.57
CA ASP A 352 50.34 -13.90 -17.43
C ASP A 352 49.73 -13.43 -16.08
N LEU A 353 48.61 -14.02 -15.65
CA LEU A 353 47.96 -13.72 -14.36
C LEU A 353 48.74 -14.31 -13.17
N GLU A 354 49.25 -15.54 -13.27
CA GLU A 354 50.13 -16.19 -12.28
C GLU A 354 51.42 -15.39 -12.08
N ALA A 355 51.97 -14.80 -13.15
CA ALA A 355 53.13 -13.91 -13.12
C ALA A 355 52.80 -12.48 -12.62
N GLY A 356 51.58 -12.23 -12.10
CA GLY A 356 51.18 -10.92 -11.58
C GLY A 356 50.90 -9.86 -12.66
N GLY A 357 50.65 -10.27 -13.91
CA GLY A 357 50.44 -9.44 -15.09
C GLY A 357 49.13 -8.64 -15.09
N ALA A 358 48.94 -7.78 -14.09
CA ALA A 358 47.85 -6.84 -13.96
C ALA A 358 47.87 -5.82 -15.11
N ASN A 359 47.19 -6.16 -16.20
CA ASN A 359 47.04 -5.32 -17.38
C ASN A 359 46.13 -4.11 -17.07
N TYR A 360 46.68 -3.08 -16.44
CA TYR A 360 45.97 -1.89 -15.96
C TYR A 360 45.04 -1.27 -17.02
N THR A 361 45.48 -1.20 -18.27
CA THR A 361 44.68 -0.70 -19.41
C THR A 361 43.43 -1.53 -19.72
N LYS A 362 43.47 -2.86 -19.52
CA LYS A 362 42.30 -3.73 -19.68
C LYS A 362 41.33 -3.54 -18.51
N TYR A 363 41.85 -3.38 -17.30
CA TYR A 363 41.04 -3.06 -16.11
C TYR A 363 40.36 -1.68 -16.24
N GLU A 364 41.09 -0.64 -16.67
CA GLU A 364 40.50 0.67 -16.94
C GLU A 364 39.36 0.60 -17.95
N ASN A 365 39.52 -0.16 -19.05
CA ASN A 365 38.51 -0.26 -20.09
C ASN A 365 37.25 -0.99 -19.58
N LEU A 366 37.42 -2.07 -18.82
CA LEU A 366 36.31 -2.76 -18.14
C LEU A 366 35.61 -1.83 -17.13
N VAL A 367 36.33 -1.00 -16.39
CA VAL A 367 35.75 0.00 -15.48
C VAL A 367 35.02 1.12 -16.23
N LYS A 368 35.51 1.54 -17.41
CA LYS A 368 34.81 2.49 -18.30
C LYS A 368 33.54 1.86 -18.88
N GLU A 369 33.58 0.60 -19.30
CA GLU A 369 32.42 -0.16 -19.79
C GLU A 369 31.34 -0.29 -18.71
N ILE A 370 31.70 -0.71 -17.48
CA ILE A 370 30.76 -0.79 -16.35
C ILE A 370 30.12 0.56 -16.06
N ARG A 371 30.89 1.65 -15.98
CA ARG A 371 30.33 3.00 -15.75
C ARG A 371 29.34 3.41 -16.85
N LEU A 372 29.66 3.13 -18.11
CA LEU A 372 28.78 3.39 -19.24
C LEU A 372 27.54 2.47 -19.29
N GLU A 373 27.54 1.34 -18.59
CA GLU A 373 26.34 0.50 -18.40
C GLU A 373 25.51 1.01 -17.21
N GLU A 374 26.14 1.35 -16.08
CA GLU A 374 25.50 1.96 -14.91
C GLU A 374 24.81 3.30 -15.25
N GLU A 375 25.46 4.16 -16.04
CA GLU A 375 24.92 5.44 -16.52
C GLU A 375 23.65 5.23 -17.37
N LYS A 376 23.67 4.29 -18.32
CA LYS A 376 22.50 3.97 -19.16
C LYS A 376 21.34 3.41 -18.33
N LEU A 377 21.61 2.45 -17.43
CA LEU A 377 20.59 1.88 -16.56
C LEU A 377 19.97 2.95 -15.64
N PHE A 378 20.76 3.93 -15.21
CA PHE A 378 20.28 5.07 -14.43
C PHE A 378 19.41 6.04 -15.26
N GLU A 379 19.79 6.34 -16.51
CA GLU A 379 18.97 7.12 -17.45
C GLU A 379 17.64 6.42 -17.77
N GLU A 380 17.66 5.12 -18.07
CA GLU A 380 16.47 4.29 -18.28
C GLU A 380 15.56 4.26 -17.05
N GLU A 381 16.12 4.16 -15.83
CA GLU A 381 15.31 4.17 -14.61
C GLU A 381 14.70 5.55 -14.32
N ILE A 382 15.39 6.64 -14.68
CA ILE A 382 14.85 7.99 -14.62
C ILE A 382 13.68 8.14 -15.61
N GLU A 383 13.82 7.67 -16.86
CA GLU A 383 12.71 7.74 -17.81
C GLU A 383 11.52 6.89 -17.33
N ARG A 384 11.77 5.68 -16.81
CA ARG A 384 10.72 4.80 -16.26
C ARG A 384 9.94 5.51 -15.16
N LYS A 385 10.63 6.09 -14.17
CA LYS A 385 10.03 6.85 -13.06
C LYS A 385 9.30 8.10 -13.55
N HIS A 386 9.79 8.76 -14.59
CA HIS A 386 9.13 9.91 -15.20
C HIS A 386 7.81 9.52 -15.90
N LEU A 387 7.82 8.44 -16.68
CA LEU A 387 6.63 7.88 -17.34
C LEU A 387 5.59 7.39 -16.32
N GLU A 388 6.02 6.68 -15.27
CA GLU A 388 5.17 6.24 -14.15
C GLU A 388 4.50 7.44 -13.46
N GLY A 389 5.25 8.51 -13.19
CA GLY A 389 4.73 9.75 -12.58
C GLY A 389 3.75 10.51 -13.49
N LEU A 390 4.02 10.59 -14.80
CA LEU A 390 3.10 11.18 -15.77
C LEU A 390 1.82 10.35 -15.92
N LEU A 391 1.93 9.02 -15.92
CA LEU A 391 0.80 8.10 -16.02
C LEU A 391 -0.11 8.25 -14.80
N SER A 392 0.45 8.22 -13.59
CA SER A 392 -0.30 8.44 -12.33
C SER A 392 -1.02 9.80 -12.31
N ARG A 393 -0.38 10.86 -12.83
CA ARG A 393 -1.00 12.18 -12.97
C ARG A 393 -2.21 12.18 -13.92
N GLU A 394 -2.10 11.53 -15.08
CA GLU A 394 -3.20 11.45 -16.04
C GLU A 394 -4.34 10.56 -15.53
N GLU A 395 -4.05 9.46 -14.81
CA GLU A 395 -5.07 8.62 -14.15
C GLU A 395 -5.82 9.36 -13.04
N ALA A 396 -5.12 10.15 -12.20
CA ALA A 396 -5.75 10.97 -11.17
C ALA A 396 -6.69 12.05 -11.77
N ILE A 397 -6.31 12.61 -12.92
CA ILE A 397 -7.17 13.52 -13.71
C ILE A 397 -8.40 12.76 -14.24
N LEU A 398 -8.22 11.55 -14.78
CA LEU A 398 -9.27 10.71 -15.34
C LEU A 398 -10.30 10.32 -14.26
N ALA A 399 -9.82 9.89 -13.09
CA ALA A 399 -10.66 9.56 -11.93
C ALA A 399 -11.48 10.77 -11.45
N LYS A 400 -10.86 11.96 -11.35
CA LYS A 400 -11.55 13.21 -10.98
C LYS A 400 -12.65 13.58 -11.99
N GLN A 401 -12.44 13.35 -13.28
CA GLN A 401 -13.44 13.61 -14.32
C GLN A 401 -14.59 12.60 -14.28
N ARG A 402 -14.30 11.31 -14.13
CA ARG A 402 -15.32 10.27 -13.90
C ARG A 402 -16.21 10.58 -12.69
N LEU A 403 -15.60 10.99 -11.57
CA LEU A 403 -16.35 11.38 -10.35
C LEU A 403 -17.23 12.62 -10.59
N LYS A 404 -16.73 13.64 -11.31
CA LYS A 404 -17.56 14.81 -11.64
C LYS A 404 -18.75 14.45 -12.56
N LEU A 405 -18.56 13.55 -13.53
CA LEU A 405 -19.65 13.02 -14.36
C LEU A 405 -20.67 12.21 -13.56
N GLN A 406 -20.20 11.27 -12.72
CA GLN A 406 -21.09 10.48 -11.85
C GLN A 406 -21.91 11.36 -10.90
N ASN A 407 -21.31 12.42 -10.35
CA ASN A 407 -22.03 13.37 -9.50
C ASN A 407 -23.04 14.23 -10.30
N LYS A 408 -22.77 14.55 -11.56
CA LYS A 408 -23.75 15.20 -12.44
C LYS A 408 -24.96 14.29 -12.70
N MET A 409 -24.73 13.04 -13.09
CA MET A 409 -25.80 12.06 -13.32
C MET A 409 -26.64 11.78 -12.06
N LYS A 410 -25.98 11.66 -10.89
CA LYS A 410 -26.68 11.51 -9.60
C LYS A 410 -27.53 12.73 -9.24
N ARG A 411 -27.03 13.94 -9.54
CA ARG A 411 -27.77 15.19 -9.31
C ARG A 411 -28.98 15.30 -10.23
N GLN A 412 -28.87 14.92 -11.50
CA GLN A 412 -30.00 14.92 -12.45
C GLN A 412 -31.10 13.96 -11.97
N LYS A 413 -30.76 12.72 -11.62
CA LYS A 413 -31.70 11.75 -11.01
C LYS A 413 -32.37 12.29 -9.74
N PHE A 414 -31.62 12.94 -8.86
CA PHE A 414 -32.20 13.55 -7.66
C PHE A 414 -33.11 14.75 -7.98
N GLU A 415 -32.83 15.53 -9.03
CA GLU A 415 -33.68 16.63 -9.47
C GLU A 415 -34.97 16.12 -10.15
N GLU A 416 -34.90 15.00 -10.88
CA GLU A 416 -36.03 14.22 -11.43
C GLU A 416 -36.90 13.62 -10.30
N GLU A 417 -36.31 12.86 -9.37
CA GLU A 417 -36.98 12.30 -8.19
C GLU A 417 -37.67 13.40 -7.35
N LYS A 418 -37.00 14.54 -7.17
CA LYS A 418 -37.56 15.70 -6.47
C LYS A 418 -38.67 16.40 -7.25
N GLN A 419 -38.70 16.34 -8.59
CA GLN A 419 -39.83 16.81 -9.41
C GLN A 419 -41.05 15.93 -9.11
N LEU A 420 -40.95 14.62 -9.39
CA LEU A 420 -42.03 13.65 -9.17
C LEU A 420 -42.62 13.72 -7.74
N LEU A 421 -41.79 13.94 -6.72
CA LEU A 421 -42.25 14.10 -5.34
C LEU A 421 -43.02 15.41 -5.08
N ARG A 422 -42.67 16.52 -5.75
CA ARG A 422 -43.46 17.77 -5.66
C ARG A 422 -44.79 17.60 -6.36
N ASP A 423 -44.77 17.05 -7.57
CA ASP A 423 -45.97 16.82 -8.37
C ASP A 423 -46.97 15.95 -7.59
N HIS A 424 -46.49 14.89 -6.90
CA HIS A 424 -47.30 14.10 -5.97
C HIS A 424 -47.85 14.90 -4.79
N MET A 425 -47.04 15.74 -4.12
CA MET A 425 -47.54 16.58 -3.02
C MET A 425 -48.56 17.64 -3.48
N GLU A 426 -48.45 18.13 -4.72
CA GLU A 426 -49.40 19.07 -5.30
C GLU A 426 -50.73 18.36 -5.60
N MET A 427 -50.71 17.15 -6.17
CA MET A 427 -51.91 16.31 -6.30
C MET A 427 -52.58 16.01 -4.94
N PHE A 428 -51.82 15.60 -3.92
CA PHE A 428 -52.37 15.34 -2.59
C PHE A 428 -53.02 16.57 -1.95
N LYS A 429 -52.47 17.78 -2.17
CA LYS A 429 -53.09 19.04 -1.69
C LYS A 429 -54.40 19.34 -2.41
N CYS A 430 -54.44 19.17 -3.74
CA CYS A 430 -55.68 19.35 -4.51
C CYS A 430 -56.78 18.41 -4.00
N GLU A 431 -56.45 17.13 -3.77
CA GLU A 431 -57.37 16.17 -3.16
C GLU A 431 -57.85 16.56 -1.75
N GLU A 432 -56.97 17.04 -0.87
CA GLU A 432 -57.37 17.52 0.46
C GLU A 432 -58.25 18.77 0.38
N GLU A 433 -57.92 19.72 -0.49
CA GLU A 433 -58.75 20.89 -0.74
C GLU A 433 -60.14 20.52 -1.26
N GLU A 434 -60.27 19.54 -2.15
CA GLU A 434 -61.57 19.05 -2.62
C GLU A 434 -62.38 18.43 -1.48
N LYS A 435 -61.78 17.56 -0.66
CA LYS A 435 -62.43 16.97 0.54
C LYS A 435 -62.85 18.04 1.56
N ILE A 436 -62.07 19.12 1.69
CA ILE A 436 -62.41 20.29 2.51
C ILE A 436 -63.59 21.08 1.90
N LYS A 437 -63.60 21.29 0.57
CA LYS A 437 -64.71 21.96 -0.15
C LYS A 437 -66.01 21.16 -0.03
N GLU A 438 -65.96 19.83 -0.18
CA GLU A 438 -67.10 18.92 0.01
C GLU A 438 -67.66 18.98 1.43
N THR A 439 -66.82 18.80 2.45
CA THR A 439 -67.25 18.84 3.86
C THR A 439 -67.78 20.23 4.25
N MET A 440 -67.17 21.31 3.75
CA MET A 440 -67.69 22.68 3.93
C MET A 440 -69.07 22.86 3.28
N ASN A 441 -69.30 22.31 2.08
CA ASN A 441 -70.60 22.34 1.41
C ASN A 441 -71.67 21.54 2.19
N VAL A 442 -71.33 20.37 2.73
CA VAL A 442 -72.22 19.58 3.60
C VAL A 442 -72.59 20.36 4.86
N VAL A 443 -71.61 20.96 5.55
CA VAL A 443 -71.84 21.82 6.73
C VAL A 443 -72.68 23.05 6.39
N HIS A 444 -72.46 23.67 5.23
CA HIS A 444 -73.28 24.79 4.76
C HIS A 444 -74.74 24.36 4.55
N GLY A 445 -74.97 23.23 3.88
CA GLY A 445 -76.31 22.66 3.69
C GLY A 445 -77.00 22.26 5.00
N ILE A 446 -76.26 21.76 5.99
CA ILE A 446 -76.76 21.54 7.36
C ILE A 446 -77.17 22.88 8.00
N ARG A 447 -76.31 23.91 7.93
CA ARG A 447 -76.60 25.25 8.49
C ARG A 447 -77.82 25.91 7.85
N GLN A 448 -78.01 25.76 6.53
CA GLN A 448 -79.22 26.22 5.84
C GLN A 448 -80.47 25.47 6.33
N ARG A 449 -80.43 24.12 6.42
CA ARG A 449 -81.55 23.32 6.94
C ARG A 449 -81.91 23.69 8.38
N ILE A 450 -80.92 23.89 9.26
CA ILE A 450 -81.15 24.38 10.64
C ILE A 450 -81.82 25.77 10.64
N LYS A 451 -81.38 26.71 9.78
CA LYS A 451 -82.00 28.03 9.65
C LYS A 451 -83.45 27.93 9.17
N ASN A 452 -83.71 27.10 8.15
CA ASN A 452 -85.05 26.92 7.59
C ASN A 452 -86.00 26.25 8.59
N ASN A 453 -85.55 25.19 9.28
CA ASN A 453 -86.33 24.52 10.33
C ASN A 453 -86.61 25.48 11.50
N ARG A 454 -85.63 26.31 11.92
CA ARG A 454 -85.83 27.34 12.95
C ARG A 454 -86.88 28.37 12.52
N ASN A 455 -86.86 28.80 11.26
CA ASN A 455 -87.85 29.75 10.72
C ASN A 455 -89.26 29.12 10.65
N ALA A 456 -89.36 27.87 10.20
CA ALA A 456 -90.63 27.13 10.15
C ALA A 456 -91.21 26.93 11.56
N LEU A 457 -90.40 26.44 12.50
CA LEU A 457 -90.78 26.25 13.91
C LEU A 457 -91.15 27.57 14.60
N GLN A 458 -90.49 28.68 14.27
CA GLN A 458 -90.89 30.02 14.74
C GLN A 458 -92.25 30.44 14.15
N HIS A 459 -92.50 30.16 12.87
CA HIS A 459 -93.77 30.47 12.22
C HIS A 459 -94.92 29.60 12.76
N GLU A 460 -94.67 28.33 13.08
CA GLU A 460 -95.62 27.45 13.77
C GLU A 460 -95.85 27.87 15.21
N LYS A 461 -94.81 28.26 15.97
CA LYS A 461 -94.98 28.87 17.30
C LYS A 461 -95.81 30.14 17.23
N ASN A 462 -95.60 31.00 16.24
CA ASN A 462 -96.42 32.20 16.05
C ASN A 462 -97.87 31.85 15.67
N LYS A 463 -98.10 30.88 14.78
CA LYS A 463 -99.45 30.37 14.44
C LYS A 463 -100.15 29.73 15.63
N ASN A 464 -99.45 28.95 16.45
CA ASN A 464 -100.01 28.32 17.65
C ASN A 464 -100.22 29.35 18.77
N ALA A 465 -99.35 30.35 18.91
CA ALA A 465 -99.61 31.49 19.79
C ALA A 465 -100.81 32.33 19.32
N GLN A 466 -101.01 32.51 18.00
CA GLN A 466 -102.22 33.11 17.44
C GLN A 466 -103.45 32.24 17.70
N LYS A 467 -103.39 30.92 17.52
CA LYS A 467 -104.49 30.00 17.87
C LYS A 467 -104.79 30.00 19.38
N VAL A 468 -103.77 30.01 20.23
CA VAL A 468 -103.92 30.03 21.70
C VAL A 468 -104.42 31.39 22.18
N THR A 469 -103.99 32.51 21.59
CA THR A 469 -104.57 33.83 21.91
C THR A 469 -105.95 34.02 21.30
N ALA A 470 -106.28 33.43 20.15
CA ALA A 470 -107.63 33.41 19.59
C ALA A 470 -108.56 32.52 20.43
N LYS A 471 -108.13 31.31 20.82
CA LYS A 471 -108.85 30.44 21.76
C LYS A 471 -108.94 31.01 23.16
N SER A 472 -107.91 31.70 23.65
CA SER A 472 -107.92 32.40 24.93
C SER A 472 -108.77 33.67 24.85
N LYS A 473 -108.94 34.29 23.67
CA LYS A 473 -109.91 35.36 23.44
C LYS A 473 -111.32 34.82 23.27
N GLN A 474 -111.52 33.66 22.66
CA GLN A 474 -112.78 32.93 22.68
C GLN A 474 -113.11 32.59 24.12
N LEU A 475 -112.29 31.80 24.82
CA LEU A 475 -112.41 31.52 26.26
C LEU A 475 -112.57 32.76 27.13
N LEU A 476 -111.94 33.91 26.83
CA LEU A 476 -112.12 35.14 27.59
C LEU A 476 -113.37 35.92 27.17
N GLU A 477 -113.80 35.90 25.91
CA GLU A 477 -115.09 36.43 25.47
C GLU A 477 -116.22 35.52 25.95
N GLU A 478 -115.97 34.22 26.07
CA GLU A 478 -116.81 33.14 26.55
C GLU A 478 -116.86 33.14 28.08
N ALA A 479 -115.78 33.57 28.75
CA ALA A 479 -115.67 33.78 30.20
C ALA A 479 -115.90 35.22 30.68
N ILE A 480 -115.98 36.19 29.76
CA ILE A 480 -116.68 37.47 29.94
C ILE A 480 -118.15 37.27 29.55
N LYS A 481 -118.45 36.34 28.65
CA LYS A 481 -119.74 35.66 28.61
C LYS A 481 -119.85 34.62 29.74
N ASN A 482 -118.82 34.37 30.58
CA ASN A 482 -118.86 33.97 32.01
C ASN A 482 -118.78 35.16 32.97
N ARG A 483 -119.16 36.37 32.56
CA ARG A 483 -119.28 37.52 33.47
C ARG A 483 -120.29 38.60 33.01
N LYS A 484 -121.22 38.25 32.10
CA LYS A 484 -122.17 39.16 31.42
C LYS A 484 -123.64 38.71 31.33
N ARG A 485 -123.99 37.51 30.85
CA ARG A 485 -123.15 36.35 30.50
C ARG A 485 -123.21 35.39 31.69
N GLU A 486 -122.06 34.89 32.13
CA GLU A 486 -122.03 33.69 32.97
C GLU A 486 -121.74 32.25 32.28
N LEU A 487 -120.87 31.71 31.19
CA LEU A 487 -120.48 30.26 30.41
C LEU A 487 -119.07 29.33 29.78
N GLU A 488 -118.33 29.22 28.51
CA GLU A 488 -117.42 28.18 27.50
C GLU A 488 -115.78 27.46 27.38
N GLU A 489 -115.07 26.73 26.27
CA GLU A 489 -113.54 26.01 26.02
C GLU A 489 -112.68 25.22 24.66
N LYS A 490 -111.29 24.66 24.49
CA LYS A 490 -110.41 23.56 23.47
C LYS A 490 -108.73 23.37 22.93
N LEU A 491 -107.99 22.17 22.39
CA LEU A 491 -106.48 21.43 22.13
C LEU A 491 -105.10 21.34 20.98
N ILE A 492 -104.03 20.29 20.82
CA ILE A 492 -102.40 19.98 20.27
C ILE A 492 -101.55 18.96 19.07
N ILE A 493 -100.17 18.34 19.01
CA ILE A 493 -99.15 17.48 17.91
C ILE A 493 -97.45 16.86 17.98
N MET A 494 -96.50 16.24 16.99
CA MET A 494 -94.91 15.53 16.95
C MET A 494 -93.92 14.65 15.72
N GLU A 495 -92.49 14.19 15.64
CA GLU A 495 -91.39 13.48 14.51
C GLU A 495 -89.81 12.59 14.59
N GLU A 496 -88.94 11.84 13.59
CA GLU A 496 -87.35 11.13 13.56
C GLU A 496 -86.34 10.13 12.42
N LEU A 497 -84.86 10.07 12.17
CA LEU A 497 -83.45 9.11 11.82
C LEU A 497 -82.53 8.30 10.51
N ARG A 498 -81.16 7.66 10.47
CA ARG A 498 -80.20 6.64 9.45
C ARG A 498 -78.43 6.25 9.31
N ILE A 499 -77.58 5.32 8.46
CA ILE A 499 -75.92 4.82 8.33
C ILE A 499 -74.96 3.75 7.21
N LEU A 500 -73.49 3.48 6.94
CA LEU A 500 -72.49 2.35 6.07
C LEU A 500 -70.71 2.18 5.68
N ASN A 501 -69.79 1.06 5.23
CA ASN A 501 -68.35 0.76 4.30
C ASN A 501 -66.81 -0.23 4.41
N SER A 502 -65.77 -0.77 3.43
CA SER A 502 -64.18 -1.51 3.43
C SER A 502 -63.09 -2.29 2.20
N LEU A 503 -61.63 -2.75 2.17
CA LEU A 503 -60.46 -3.48 1.10
C LEU A 503 -58.79 -4.15 1.35
N ARG A 504 -57.53 -4.77 0.71
CA ARG A 504 -56.58 -5.68 -0.45
C ARG A 504 -54.81 -6.15 -0.49
N GLY A 505 -53.91 -7.03 -1.35
CA GLY A 505 -52.21 -7.46 -1.49
C GLY A 505 -51.16 -8.56 -2.52
N LEU A 506 -49.66 -8.85 -2.66
CA LEU A 506 -48.58 -9.84 -3.63
C LEU A 506 -46.78 -10.25 -3.66
N GLY A 507 -45.86 -11.18 -4.46
CA GLY A 507 -44.15 -11.54 -4.66
C GLY A 507 -43.08 -12.77 -5.53
N LYS A 508 -41.59 -12.96 -5.78
CA LYS A 508 -40.48 -14.11 -6.55
C LYS A 508 -38.68 -14.34 -6.64
N THR A 509 -37.75 -15.28 -7.40
CA THR A 509 -36.09 -15.85 -7.48
C THR A 509 -35.15 -16.76 -8.74
N ASP A 510 -33.84 -17.45 -9.15
CA ASP A 510 -32.21 -18.05 -8.98
C ASP A 510 -31.01 -18.88 -10.12
N PHE A 511 -29.56 -19.38 -9.98
CA PHE A 511 -28.26 -20.40 -10.55
C PHE A 511 -26.78 -20.35 -11.44
N ASP A 512 -25.66 -21.20 -11.18
CA ASP A 512 -24.09 -21.42 -11.52
C ASP A 512 -23.61 -22.61 -12.54
N PRO A 513 -22.34 -23.19 -12.82
CA PRO A 513 -20.84 -22.93 -12.64
C PRO A 513 -19.79 -23.28 -13.82
N SER A 514 -18.45 -23.11 -13.58
CA SER A 514 -17.24 -23.90 -14.06
C SER A 514 -16.60 -23.92 -15.51
N GLU A 515 -15.25 -24.14 -15.52
CA GLU A 515 -14.33 -24.77 -16.54
C GLU A 515 -14.01 -24.12 -17.95
N VAL A 516 -13.04 -24.61 -18.77
CA VAL A 516 -11.54 -24.64 -18.62
C VAL A 516 -10.74 -25.04 -19.92
N LYS A 517 -9.52 -24.48 -20.15
CA LYS A 517 -8.35 -24.95 -20.99
C LYS A 517 -8.33 -24.99 -22.57
N ASN A 518 -7.16 -24.55 -23.12
CA ASN A 518 -6.35 -25.12 -24.25
C ASN A 518 -6.88 -25.06 -25.73
N LEU A 519 -6.16 -25.35 -26.86
CA LEU A 519 -4.79 -25.86 -27.21
C LEU A 519 -4.34 -25.52 -28.69
N GLY A 520 -3.06 -25.75 -29.08
CA GLY A 520 -2.60 -26.14 -30.48
C GLY A 520 -1.49 -25.26 -31.14
N LEU A 521 -0.47 -25.76 -31.92
CA LEU A 521 -0.07 -27.11 -32.47
C LEU A 521 1.45 -27.16 -32.94
N MET A 522 2.01 -28.26 -33.51
CA MET A 522 3.46 -28.48 -33.88
C MET A 522 3.75 -29.52 -35.04
N CYS A 523 4.98 -29.58 -35.65
CA CYS A 523 5.47 -30.60 -36.66
C CYS A 523 7.01 -30.58 -37.01
N GLU A 524 7.63 -31.68 -37.52
CA GLU A 524 9.09 -31.88 -37.82
C GLU A 524 9.46 -32.80 -39.07
N MET A 525 10.76 -32.93 -39.49
CA MET A 525 11.24 -33.71 -40.70
C MET A 525 12.77 -34.13 -40.71
N SER A 526 13.26 -35.06 -41.60
CA SER A 526 14.70 -35.50 -41.77
C SER A 526 15.07 -36.24 -43.12
N LEU A 527 16.37 -36.49 -43.46
CA LEU A 527 16.89 -37.23 -44.67
C LEU A 527 18.43 -37.61 -44.67
N ALA A 528 19.01 -38.26 -45.73
CA ALA A 528 20.48 -38.51 -45.99
C ALA A 528 20.83 -39.58 -47.10
N GLU A 529 22.11 -39.81 -47.52
CA GLU A 529 22.51 -40.54 -48.79
C GLU A 529 23.99 -41.15 -48.94
N LEU A 530 24.37 -41.59 -50.18
CA LEU A 530 25.70 -41.93 -50.82
C LEU A 530 26.40 -43.34 -50.75
N LYS A 531 27.28 -43.65 -51.75
CA LYS A 531 28.06 -44.93 -51.97
C LYS A 531 29.31 -44.82 -52.93
N GLU A 532 30.13 -45.89 -53.13
CA GLU A 532 31.44 -45.91 -53.88
C GLU A 532 31.75 -47.15 -54.82
N ARG A 533 32.99 -47.28 -55.40
CA ARG A 533 33.47 -48.37 -56.32
C ARG A 533 35.03 -48.55 -56.36
N LEU A 534 35.59 -49.65 -56.92
CA LEU A 534 37.06 -50.02 -56.96
C LEU A 534 37.51 -50.85 -58.23
N VAL A 535 38.83 -51.14 -58.47
CA VAL A 535 39.39 -51.69 -59.76
C VAL A 535 40.48 -52.85 -59.77
N ILE A 536 41.79 -52.64 -60.10
CA ILE A 536 42.50 -53.39 -61.21
C ILE A 536 43.54 -54.57 -60.99
N LEU A 537 44.89 -54.41 -61.08
CA LEU A 537 45.89 -55.46 -61.51
C LEU A 537 46.77 -56.14 -60.40
N LYS A 538 47.49 -57.28 -60.65
CA LYS A 538 47.08 -58.46 -59.85
C LYS A 538 47.92 -59.64 -59.28
N ILE A 539 49.25 -59.86 -59.41
CA ILE A 539 49.95 -60.82 -58.47
C ILE A 539 51.23 -60.24 -57.86
N ASP A 540 52.21 -59.74 -58.61
CA ASP A 540 53.24 -58.90 -57.98
C ASP A 540 52.72 -57.49 -57.68
N LEU A 541 51.75 -57.01 -58.47
CA LEU A 541 50.79 -55.99 -58.03
C LEU A 541 49.67 -56.58 -57.12
N LYS A 542 49.89 -57.72 -56.45
CA LYS A 542 49.27 -58.11 -55.16
C LYS A 542 50.33 -58.42 -54.09
N GLU A 543 51.59 -58.71 -54.38
CA GLU A 543 52.65 -58.88 -53.38
C GLU A 543 53.21 -57.51 -53.02
N ASP A 544 53.70 -56.78 -54.01
CA ASP A 544 54.13 -55.40 -53.85
C ASP A 544 52.94 -54.45 -53.72
N LEU A 545 51.75 -54.75 -54.25
CA LEU A 545 50.54 -54.06 -53.76
C LEU A 545 49.93 -54.66 -52.50
N THR A 546 50.25 -55.83 -51.94
CA THR A 546 49.81 -56.14 -50.55
C THR A 546 50.78 -55.55 -49.57
N LYS A 547 52.09 -55.64 -49.76
CA LYS A 547 53.11 -54.90 -49.00
C LYS A 547 52.82 -53.41 -49.07
N ARG A 548 52.70 -52.80 -50.26
CA ARG A 548 52.29 -51.39 -50.39
C ARG A 548 50.84 -51.12 -49.99
N GLN A 549 49.86 -52.04 -50.11
CA GLN A 549 48.52 -51.83 -49.51
C GLN A 549 48.49 -52.05 -48.01
N ILE A 550 49.40 -52.81 -47.39
CA ILE A 550 49.50 -53.01 -45.94
C ILE A 550 50.17 -51.75 -45.40
N ASP A 551 51.29 -51.32 -45.98
CA ASP A 551 51.85 -49.99 -45.78
C ASP A 551 50.83 -48.87 -45.96
N ILE A 552 50.01 -48.90 -47.02
CA ILE A 552 49.00 -47.88 -47.28
C ILE A 552 47.76 -48.07 -46.41
N LYS A 553 47.37 -49.29 -46.02
CA LYS A 553 46.28 -49.55 -45.04
C LYS A 553 46.72 -49.16 -43.65
N GLU A 554 47.99 -49.32 -43.29
CA GLU A 554 48.57 -48.83 -42.04
C GLU A 554 48.78 -47.33 -42.07
N LYS A 555 49.38 -46.76 -43.11
CA LYS A 555 49.55 -45.31 -43.25
C LYS A 555 48.19 -44.61 -43.40
N ARG A 556 47.17 -45.26 -43.98
CA ARG A 556 45.77 -44.79 -43.93
C ARG A 556 45.13 -45.05 -42.58
N SER A 557 45.32 -46.20 -41.92
CA SER A 557 44.70 -46.49 -40.61
C SER A 557 45.30 -45.62 -39.50
N LYS A 558 46.61 -45.39 -39.50
CA LYS A 558 47.30 -44.43 -38.62
C LYS A 558 46.81 -43.01 -38.87
N LYS A 559 46.62 -42.59 -40.15
CA LYS A 559 46.00 -41.30 -40.49
C LYS A 559 44.49 -41.24 -40.18
N GLN A 560 43.77 -42.35 -40.28
CA GLN A 560 42.34 -42.45 -40.06
C GLN A 560 42.04 -42.43 -38.57
N ARG A 561 42.74 -43.24 -37.76
CA ARG A 561 42.77 -43.14 -36.30
C ARG A 561 43.08 -41.72 -35.87
N PHE A 562 44.16 -41.10 -36.36
CA PHE A 562 44.46 -39.70 -36.05
C PHE A 562 43.33 -38.71 -36.45
N LEU A 563 42.59 -38.96 -37.53
CA LEU A 563 41.42 -38.17 -37.92
C LEU A 563 40.15 -38.50 -37.10
N GLU A 564 40.03 -39.71 -36.58
CA GLU A 564 38.98 -40.16 -35.66
C GLU A 564 39.24 -39.63 -34.24
N ASP A 565 40.50 -39.66 -33.78
CA ASP A 565 41.00 -39.07 -32.52
C ASP A 565 40.82 -37.54 -32.52
N THR A 566 41.24 -36.86 -33.59
CA THR A 566 41.04 -35.40 -33.71
C THR A 566 39.56 -35.03 -33.91
N LYS A 567 38.74 -35.90 -34.53
CA LYS A 567 37.28 -35.74 -34.55
C LYS A 567 36.68 -35.92 -33.14
N HIS A 568 37.10 -36.94 -32.38
CA HIS A 568 36.63 -37.19 -31.03
C HIS A 568 36.99 -36.01 -30.10
N PHE A 569 38.21 -35.49 -30.18
CA PHE A 569 38.63 -34.25 -29.51
C PHE A 569 37.73 -33.06 -29.86
N LEU A 570 37.43 -32.87 -31.15
CA LEU A 570 36.55 -31.80 -31.61
C LEU A 570 35.11 -31.95 -31.13
N ASP A 571 34.56 -33.17 -31.15
CA ASP A 571 33.19 -33.45 -30.74
C ASP A 571 33.05 -33.29 -29.21
N TYR A 572 34.01 -33.77 -28.43
CA TYR A 572 34.13 -33.54 -26.99
C TYR A 572 34.21 -32.04 -26.63
N TYR A 573 35.10 -31.28 -27.30
CA TYR A 573 35.21 -29.83 -27.10
C TYR A 573 33.90 -29.11 -27.47
N LYS A 574 33.22 -29.54 -28.54
CA LYS A 574 31.91 -29.00 -28.94
C LYS A 574 30.82 -29.32 -27.93
N GLU A 575 30.88 -30.45 -27.22
CA GLU A 575 29.91 -30.80 -26.19
C GLU A 575 30.09 -29.96 -24.94
N ASN A 576 31.29 -29.94 -24.34
CA ASN A 576 31.61 -29.05 -23.21
C ASN A 576 31.23 -27.59 -23.51
N ARG A 577 31.55 -27.11 -24.73
CA ARG A 577 31.23 -25.73 -25.13
C ARG A 577 29.72 -25.47 -25.32
N LYS A 578 28.91 -26.47 -25.72
CA LYS A 578 27.44 -26.33 -25.74
C LYS A 578 26.90 -26.13 -24.32
N GLU A 579 27.47 -26.81 -23.33
CA GLU A 579 27.05 -26.74 -21.92
C GLU A 579 27.25 -25.32 -21.36
N HIS A 580 28.48 -24.79 -21.48
CA HIS A 580 28.79 -23.40 -21.06
C HIS A 580 27.96 -22.35 -21.83
N ILE A 581 27.71 -22.55 -23.13
CA ILE A 581 26.89 -21.61 -23.91
C ILE A 581 25.41 -21.60 -23.48
N LYS A 582 24.86 -22.75 -23.03
CA LYS A 582 23.47 -22.82 -22.51
C LYS A 582 23.32 -21.96 -21.25
N THR A 583 24.28 -22.01 -20.32
CA THR A 583 24.19 -21.30 -19.03
C THR A 583 24.40 -19.80 -19.20
N GLU A 584 25.41 -19.36 -19.96
CA GLU A 584 25.72 -17.93 -20.14
C GLU A 584 24.63 -17.17 -20.91
N LYS A 585 24.21 -17.69 -22.08
CA LYS A 585 23.26 -16.98 -22.96
C LYS A 585 21.85 -16.93 -22.38
N GLY A 586 21.47 -17.94 -21.60
CA GLY A 586 20.17 -18.02 -20.94
C GLY A 586 19.91 -16.91 -19.92
N ILE A 587 20.97 -16.27 -19.39
CA ILE A 587 20.90 -15.20 -18.38
C ILE A 587 20.95 -13.82 -19.05
N LYS A 588 22.01 -13.53 -19.83
CA LYS A 588 22.25 -12.16 -20.33
C LYS A 588 21.20 -11.65 -21.33
N ILE A 589 20.73 -12.51 -22.24
CA ILE A 589 19.80 -12.10 -23.31
C ILE A 589 18.40 -11.80 -22.76
N LYS A 590 17.97 -12.52 -21.71
CA LYS A 590 16.62 -12.35 -21.14
C LYS A 590 16.42 -10.99 -20.46
N ASN A 591 17.45 -10.47 -19.78
CA ASN A 591 17.31 -9.22 -19.03
C ASN A 591 17.17 -8.01 -19.96
N ILE A 592 18.10 -7.85 -20.92
CA ILE A 592 18.22 -6.67 -21.80
C ILE A 592 16.97 -6.44 -22.66
N ILE A 593 16.35 -7.51 -23.16
CA ILE A 593 15.11 -7.43 -23.96
C ILE A 593 13.93 -7.03 -23.07
N VAL A 594 13.81 -7.66 -21.89
CA VAL A 594 12.70 -7.45 -20.94
C VAL A 594 12.73 -6.07 -20.28
N GLU A 595 13.80 -5.29 -20.42
CA GLU A 595 13.88 -3.92 -19.89
C GLU A 595 13.43 -2.87 -20.92
N ASN A 596 13.83 -3.02 -22.18
CA ASN A 596 13.39 -2.15 -23.28
C ASN A 596 11.86 -2.23 -23.52
N ASP A 597 11.28 -3.43 -23.48
CA ASP A 597 9.83 -3.63 -23.65
C ASP A 597 8.98 -2.99 -22.55
N LYS A 598 9.54 -2.76 -21.35
CA LYS A 598 8.82 -2.09 -20.26
C LYS A 598 8.60 -0.61 -20.58
N LEU A 599 9.64 0.10 -21.03
CA LEU A 599 9.59 1.53 -21.35
C LEU A 599 8.63 1.80 -22.52
N THR A 600 8.68 1.01 -23.59
CA THR A 600 7.74 1.13 -24.71
C THR A 600 6.30 0.88 -24.26
N SER A 601 6.04 -0.14 -23.42
CA SER A 601 4.70 -0.40 -22.88
C SER A 601 4.17 0.76 -22.01
N LEU A 602 5.03 1.45 -21.26
CA LEU A 602 4.65 2.60 -20.43
C LEU A 602 4.28 3.81 -21.28
N ARG A 603 5.06 4.11 -22.33
CA ARG A 603 4.74 5.17 -23.31
C ARG A 603 3.37 4.94 -23.95
N VAL A 604 3.10 3.71 -24.41
CA VAL A 604 1.80 3.32 -25.02
C VAL A 604 0.63 3.40 -24.02
N LYS A 605 0.80 2.97 -22.77
CA LYS A 605 -0.23 3.10 -21.72
C LYS A 605 -0.57 4.57 -21.45
N LEU A 606 0.45 5.41 -21.30
CA LEU A 606 0.34 6.84 -21.05
C LEU A 606 -0.40 7.57 -22.18
N GLU A 607 -0.13 7.24 -23.44
CA GLU A 607 -0.84 7.80 -24.60
C GLU A 607 -2.31 7.37 -24.64
N ASN A 608 -2.60 6.09 -24.37
CA ASN A 608 -3.97 5.59 -24.28
C ASN A 608 -4.78 6.28 -23.16
N ILE A 609 -4.17 6.56 -22.01
CA ILE A 609 -4.82 7.28 -20.90
C ILE A 609 -5.04 8.75 -21.27
N LYS A 610 -4.07 9.42 -21.92
CA LYS A 610 -4.24 10.79 -22.45
C LYS A 610 -5.38 10.88 -23.46
N ASN A 611 -5.53 9.89 -24.35
CA ASN A 611 -6.61 9.87 -25.33
C ASN A 611 -7.98 9.65 -24.69
N LYS A 612 -8.09 8.78 -23.67
CA LYS A 612 -9.30 8.65 -22.83
C LYS A 612 -9.62 9.96 -22.08
N ASN A 613 -8.61 10.67 -21.58
CA ASN A 613 -8.78 12.00 -20.97
C ASN A 613 -9.25 13.07 -21.98
N LYS A 614 -8.84 13.01 -23.26
CA LYS A 614 -9.40 13.88 -24.31
C LYS A 614 -10.89 13.58 -24.54
N GLN A 615 -11.23 12.30 -24.73
CA GLN A 615 -12.61 11.85 -24.98
C GLN A 615 -13.58 12.24 -23.85
N ILE A 616 -13.19 12.02 -22.59
CA ILE A 616 -14.00 12.42 -21.43
C ILE A 616 -14.15 13.94 -21.37
N ARG A 617 -13.10 14.72 -21.66
CA ARG A 617 -13.19 16.20 -21.73
C ARG A 617 -14.12 16.70 -22.84
N SER A 618 -14.22 16.03 -23.99
CA SER A 618 -15.19 16.38 -25.03
C SER A 618 -16.62 16.07 -24.60
N ILE A 619 -16.88 14.92 -23.99
CA ILE A 619 -18.21 14.58 -23.43
C ILE A 619 -18.62 15.62 -22.37
N MET A 620 -17.69 16.00 -21.48
CA MET A 620 -17.89 17.05 -20.47
C MET A 620 -18.01 18.49 -21.03
N LYS A 621 -17.88 18.70 -22.34
CA LYS A 621 -18.13 19.98 -23.02
C LYS A 621 -19.45 19.99 -23.81
N LEU A 622 -19.95 18.82 -24.20
CA LEU A 622 -21.22 18.65 -24.91
C LEU A 622 -22.42 18.48 -23.98
N GLN A 623 -22.17 18.32 -22.66
CA GLN A 623 -23.16 18.13 -21.61
C GLN A 623 -23.12 19.23 -20.54
#